data_AF-A0A3B9Z4S5-F1
#
_entry.id   AF-A0A3B9Z4S5-F1
#
_cell.length_a   1.000
_cell.length_b   1.000
_cell.length_c   1.000
_cell.angle_alpha   90.00
_cell.angle_beta   90.00
_cell.angle_gamma   90.00
#
_symmetry.space_group_name_H-M   'P 1'
#
loop_
_entity.id
_entity.type
_entity.pdbx_description
1 polymer ?
#
loop_
_entity_poly.entity_id
_entity_poly.type
_entity_poly.pdbx_seq_one_letter_code
_entity_poly.pdbx_strand_id
1 'polypeptide(L)'
;MTNEPIDHSSDVSDETGAVADGPVPLPPGSVVADDLRRLLDLLPDRIRERLLEDPEIGSFLEVILDLGRLPEARFVGREVILSDDEVTAGDIEAVVTRIGAFGDDNRAGIPRTLHRISAIRNRRGDIVGLTCRAGRAVMGTVD
;
A
#
# COMPACT_ATOMS: atom_id res chain seq x y z
N MET A 1 -32.81 66.54 -10.25
CA MET A 1 -32.98 66.07 -8.87
C MET A 1 -33.57 64.67 -8.94
N THR A 2 -32.72 63.66 -8.81
CA THR A 2 -33.12 62.30 -8.43
C THR A 2 -31.88 61.62 -7.86
N ASN A 3 -31.95 61.34 -6.55
CA ASN A 3 -30.93 60.70 -5.73
C ASN A 3 -30.87 59.18 -6.00
N GLU A 4 -29.65 58.66 -6.05
CA GLU A 4 -29.07 57.45 -5.40
C GLU A 4 -29.98 56.33 -4.84
N PRO A 5 -29.54 55.05 -4.89
CA PRO A 5 -28.44 54.59 -4.01
C PRO A 5 -27.33 53.74 -4.64
N ILE A 6 -26.14 53.92 -4.03
CA ILE A 6 -24.98 53.04 -4.03
C ILE A 6 -25.32 51.76 -3.25
N ASP A 7 -25.06 50.60 -3.85
CA ASP A 7 -24.66 49.39 -3.12
C ASP A 7 -23.86 48.49 -4.06
N HIS A 8 -22.54 48.44 -3.90
CA HIS A 8 -21.72 47.29 -4.32
C HIS A 8 -20.93 46.88 -3.09
N SER A 9 -21.62 46.19 -2.18
CA SER A 9 -21.03 45.41 -1.11
C SER A 9 -19.90 44.54 -1.65
N SER A 10 -18.74 44.76 -1.06
CA SER A 10 -17.60 43.87 -0.93
C SER A 10 -17.98 42.50 -0.34
N ASP A 11 -17.01 41.58 -0.38
CA ASP A 11 -16.93 40.26 0.28
C ASP A 11 -17.63 39.12 -0.49
N VAL A 12 -17.03 37.95 -0.78
CA VAL A 12 -15.84 37.26 -0.27
C VAL A 12 -15.26 36.37 -1.39
N SER A 13 -13.94 36.30 -1.45
CA SER A 13 -13.19 35.27 -2.17
C SER A 13 -13.48 33.88 -1.58
N ASP A 14 -14.24 33.04 -2.27
CA ASP A 14 -14.28 31.61 -1.98
C ASP A 14 -13.39 30.85 -2.97
N GLU A 15 -12.07 30.99 -2.79
CA GLU A 15 -11.11 29.98 -3.22
C GLU A 15 -11.27 28.76 -2.30
N THR A 16 -12.31 27.95 -2.55
CA THR A 16 -12.38 26.61 -1.96
C THR A 16 -11.37 25.72 -2.68
N GLY A 17 -10.16 25.73 -2.14
CA GLY A 17 -9.13 24.74 -2.44
C GLY A 17 -9.68 23.35 -2.18
N ALA A 18 -10.04 22.66 -3.25
CA ALA A 18 -10.16 21.22 -3.23
C ALA A 18 -8.74 20.65 -3.09
N VAL A 19 -8.30 20.48 -1.83
CA VAL A 19 -7.21 19.55 -1.53
C VAL A 19 -7.68 18.17 -1.94
N ALA A 20 -7.19 17.70 -3.09
CA ALA A 20 -7.37 16.34 -3.52
C ALA A 20 -6.64 15.44 -2.52
N ASP A 21 -7.36 14.95 -1.50
CA ASP A 21 -6.87 13.95 -0.53
C ASP A 21 -6.82 12.54 -1.14
N GLY A 22 -6.55 12.48 -2.45
CA GLY A 22 -6.24 11.25 -3.16
C GLY A 22 -4.75 10.94 -3.02
N PRO A 23 -4.34 9.67 -3.10
CA PRO A 23 -2.93 9.31 -3.04
C PRO A 23 -2.17 10.04 -4.16
N VAL A 24 -1.23 10.90 -3.76
CA VAL A 24 -0.28 11.50 -4.68
C VAL A 24 0.48 10.36 -5.36
N PRO A 25 0.42 10.22 -6.70
CA PRO A 25 1.18 9.18 -7.39
C PRO A 25 2.67 9.36 -7.08
N LEU A 26 3.32 8.28 -6.68
CA LEU A 26 4.72 8.33 -6.26
C LEU A 26 5.60 8.74 -7.46
N PRO A 27 6.39 9.83 -7.36
CA PRO A 27 7.24 10.23 -8.46
C PRO A 27 8.28 9.15 -8.75
N PRO A 28 8.52 8.81 -10.04
CA PRO A 28 9.52 7.83 -10.42
C PRO A 28 10.92 8.27 -9.94
N GLY A 29 11.64 7.35 -9.29
CA GLY A 29 12.96 7.62 -8.70
C GLY A 29 12.95 8.19 -7.28
N SER A 30 11.79 8.24 -6.60
CA SER A 30 11.73 8.57 -5.17
C SER A 30 12.07 7.38 -4.28
N VAL A 31 12.71 7.64 -3.13
CA VAL A 31 13.04 6.61 -2.12
C VAL A 31 11.81 5.82 -1.69
N VAL A 32 10.66 6.49 -1.56
CA VAL A 32 9.38 5.84 -1.20
C VAL A 32 8.90 4.88 -2.30
N ALA A 33 9.03 5.27 -3.58
CA ALA A 33 8.69 4.40 -4.69
C ALA A 33 9.63 3.19 -4.77
N ASP A 34 10.93 3.41 -4.53
CA ASP A 34 11.92 2.35 -4.58
C ASP A 34 11.78 1.37 -3.40
N ASP A 35 11.44 1.87 -2.21
CA ASP A 35 11.10 1.02 -1.05
C ASP A 35 9.86 0.18 -1.32
N LEU A 36 8.78 0.78 -1.82
CA LEU A 36 7.57 0.03 -2.18
C LEU A 36 7.89 -1.07 -3.21
N ARG A 37 8.69 -0.77 -4.24
CA ARG A 37 9.11 -1.79 -5.22
C ARG A 37 9.83 -2.96 -4.57
N ARG A 38 10.71 -2.73 -3.58
CA ARG A 38 11.39 -3.82 -2.85
C ARG A 38 10.40 -4.76 -2.15
N LEU A 39 9.30 -4.24 -1.62
CA LEU A 39 8.23 -5.07 -1.07
C LEU A 39 7.52 -5.88 -2.16
N LEU A 40 7.15 -5.22 -3.26
CA LEU A 40 6.42 -5.86 -4.36
C LEU A 40 7.25 -6.95 -5.05
N ASP A 41 8.57 -6.79 -5.13
CA ASP A 41 9.49 -7.78 -5.70
C ASP A 41 9.55 -9.09 -4.90
N LEU A 42 9.02 -9.13 -3.67
CA LEU A 42 8.86 -10.37 -2.92
C LEU A 42 7.67 -11.20 -3.41
N LEU A 43 6.66 -10.57 -4.00
CA LEU A 43 5.36 -11.18 -4.30
C LEU A 43 5.41 -12.00 -5.60
N PRO A 44 4.55 -13.02 -5.77
CA PRO A 44 4.42 -13.73 -7.04
C PRO A 44 4.09 -12.75 -8.18
N ASP A 45 4.58 -13.01 -9.39
CA ASP A 45 4.52 -12.06 -10.51
C ASP A 45 3.08 -11.61 -10.80
N ARG A 46 2.13 -12.54 -10.79
CA ARG A 46 0.69 -12.26 -10.95
C ARG A 46 0.14 -11.22 -9.95
N ILE A 47 0.64 -11.23 -8.71
CA ILE A 47 0.21 -10.34 -7.65
C ILE A 47 0.89 -8.98 -7.79
N ARG A 48 2.20 -9.02 -8.05
CA ARG A 48 3.04 -7.85 -8.26
C ARG A 48 2.56 -7.01 -9.43
N GLU A 49 2.29 -7.63 -10.57
CA GLU A 49 1.81 -6.94 -11.78
C GLU A 49 0.47 -6.25 -11.53
N ARG A 50 -0.49 -6.95 -10.92
CA ARG A 50 -1.81 -6.40 -10.60
C ARG A 50 -1.76 -5.22 -9.62
N LEU A 51 -0.81 -5.24 -8.69
CA LEU A 51 -0.56 -4.11 -7.80
C LEU A 51 0.06 -2.91 -8.55
N LEU A 52 1.03 -3.16 -9.43
CA LEU A 52 1.70 -2.10 -10.19
C LEU A 52 0.80 -1.44 -11.25
N GLU A 53 -0.21 -2.16 -11.75
CA GLU A 53 -1.24 -1.64 -12.64
C GLU A 53 -2.29 -0.77 -11.93
N ASP A 54 -2.37 -0.85 -10.60
CA ASP A 54 -3.38 -0.13 -9.83
C ASP A 54 -3.05 1.38 -9.80
N PRO A 55 -3.97 2.26 -10.26
CA PRO A 55 -3.74 3.70 -10.33
C PRO A 55 -3.48 4.35 -8.97
N GLU A 56 -3.90 3.72 -7.88
CA GLU A 56 -3.69 4.21 -6.52
C GLU A 56 -2.63 3.41 -5.77
N ILE A 57 -1.66 2.81 -6.44
CA ILE A 57 -0.54 2.11 -5.80
C ILE A 57 0.16 2.94 -4.69
N GLY A 58 0.13 4.28 -4.79
CA GLY A 58 0.61 5.18 -3.73
C GLY A 58 -0.16 5.09 -2.40
N SER A 59 -1.42 4.64 -2.39
CA SER A 59 -2.21 4.40 -1.18
C SER A 59 -2.12 2.97 -0.65
N PHE A 60 -1.33 2.09 -1.28
CA PHE A 60 -1.18 0.70 -0.85
C PHE A 60 -0.79 0.58 0.63
N LEU A 61 -1.40 -0.37 1.32
CA LEU A 61 -1.19 -0.63 2.75
C LEU A 61 -0.59 -2.02 2.98
N GLU A 62 -1.26 -3.06 2.50
CA GLU A 62 -0.80 -4.44 2.68
C GLU A 62 -1.42 -5.38 1.65
N VAL A 63 -0.76 -6.52 1.46
CA VAL A 63 -1.28 -7.67 0.72
C VAL A 63 -1.36 -8.87 1.64
N ILE A 64 -2.44 -9.65 1.51
CA ILE A 64 -2.77 -10.82 2.30
C ILE A 64 -2.79 -12.02 1.35
N LEU A 65 -1.97 -13.02 1.69
CA LEU A 65 -1.83 -14.26 0.93
C LEU A 65 -2.13 -15.43 1.87
N ASP A 66 -3.35 -15.94 1.85
CA ASP A 66 -3.76 -17.06 2.69
C ASP A 66 -4.02 -18.30 1.83
N LEU A 67 -3.42 -19.44 2.17
CA LEU A 67 -3.54 -20.69 1.42
C LEU A 67 -5.02 -21.07 1.17
N GLY A 68 -5.38 -21.27 -0.10
CA GLY A 68 -6.75 -21.61 -0.51
C GLY A 68 -7.74 -20.44 -0.47
N ARG A 69 -7.25 -19.20 -0.41
CA ARG A 69 -8.08 -17.98 -0.53
C ARG A 69 -7.62 -17.13 -1.70
N LEU A 70 -8.51 -16.29 -2.20
CA LEU A 70 -8.13 -15.30 -3.20
C LEU A 70 -7.20 -14.27 -2.56
N PRO A 71 -6.12 -13.86 -3.25
CA PRO A 71 -5.19 -12.86 -2.74
C PRO A 71 -5.86 -11.49 -2.66
N GLU A 72 -5.65 -10.79 -1.55
CA GLU A 72 -6.31 -9.51 -1.25
C GLU A 72 -5.27 -8.40 -1.02
N ALA A 73 -5.50 -7.23 -1.60
CA ALA A 73 -4.79 -6.01 -1.28
C ALA A 73 -5.68 -5.02 -0.55
N ARG A 74 -5.08 -4.31 0.41
CA ARG A 74 -5.68 -3.16 1.07
C ARG A 74 -4.98 -1.88 0.64
N PHE A 75 -5.79 -0.89 0.34
CA PHE A 75 -5.41 0.49 0.07
C PHE A 75 -6.11 1.40 1.08
N VAL A 76 -5.76 2.68 1.12
CA VAL A 76 -6.51 3.64 1.94
C VAL A 76 -7.96 3.69 1.44
N GLY A 77 -8.90 3.25 2.27
CA GLY A 77 -10.34 3.32 2.00
C GLY A 77 -10.91 2.23 1.10
N ARG A 78 -10.11 1.26 0.61
CA ARG A 78 -10.63 0.16 -0.21
C ARG A 78 -9.81 -1.13 -0.10
N GLU A 79 -10.45 -2.22 -0.53
CA GLU A 79 -9.85 -3.55 -0.65
C GLU A 79 -10.11 -4.10 -2.05
N VAL A 80 -9.15 -4.87 -2.58
CA VAL A 80 -9.23 -5.43 -3.94
C VAL A 80 -8.72 -6.86 -3.97
N ILE A 81 -9.47 -7.72 -4.67
CA ILE A 81 -9.02 -9.07 -5.03
C ILE A 81 -8.03 -8.96 -6.18
N LEU A 82 -6.84 -9.53 -6.01
CA LEU A 82 -5.72 -9.38 -6.94
C LEU A 82 -5.70 -10.43 -8.04
N SER A 83 -6.43 -11.53 -7.88
CA SER A 83 -6.45 -12.64 -8.82
C SER A 83 -7.69 -13.49 -8.63
N ASP A 84 -8.18 -14.10 -9.71
CA ASP A 84 -9.26 -15.09 -9.68
C ASP A 84 -8.78 -16.48 -9.19
N ASP A 85 -7.45 -16.67 -9.11
CA ASP A 85 -6.84 -17.90 -8.62
C ASP A 85 -6.49 -17.82 -7.14
N GLU A 86 -6.83 -18.87 -6.40
CA GLU A 86 -6.47 -19.03 -4.99
C GLU A 86 -4.95 -19.01 -4.80
N VAL A 87 -4.52 -18.52 -3.64
CA VAL A 87 -3.13 -18.60 -3.19
C VAL A 87 -2.75 -20.05 -2.95
N THR A 88 -1.69 -20.48 -3.63
CA THR A 88 -1.16 -21.83 -3.53
C THR A 88 -0.04 -21.92 -2.50
N ALA A 89 0.32 -23.15 -2.10
CA ALA A 89 1.49 -23.37 -1.26
C ALA A 89 2.78 -22.90 -1.95
N GLY A 90 2.86 -23.04 -3.28
CA GLY A 90 3.99 -22.56 -4.08
C GLY A 90 4.12 -21.03 -4.09
N ASP A 91 3.01 -20.29 -4.11
CA ASP A 91 3.02 -18.83 -3.97
C ASP A 91 3.63 -18.42 -2.62
N ILE A 92 3.19 -19.06 -1.54
CA ILE A 92 3.69 -18.79 -0.18
C ILE A 92 5.19 -19.13 -0.09
N GLU A 93 5.58 -20.30 -0.58
CA GLU A 93 6.98 -20.75 -0.57
C GLU A 93 7.89 -19.81 -1.38
N ALA A 94 7.43 -19.32 -2.53
CA ALA A 94 8.17 -18.36 -3.34
C ALA A 94 8.46 -17.07 -2.56
N VAL A 95 7.46 -16.53 -1.86
CA VAL A 95 7.62 -15.32 -1.04
C VAL A 95 8.55 -15.60 0.16
N VAL A 96 8.36 -16.71 0.87
CA VAL A 96 9.21 -17.10 2.01
C VAL A 96 10.67 -17.25 1.57
N THR A 97 10.92 -17.89 0.43
CA THR A 97 12.27 -18.09 -0.12
C THR A 97 12.95 -16.75 -0.41
N ARG A 98 12.21 -15.76 -0.94
CA ARG A 98 12.74 -14.42 -1.24
C ARG A 98 13.00 -13.60 0.02
N ILE A 99 12.20 -13.77 1.07
CA ILE A 99 12.39 -13.12 2.37
C ILE A 99 13.57 -13.73 3.14
N GLY A 100 13.73 -15.04 3.06
CA GLY A 100 14.69 -15.80 3.86
C GLY A 100 14.08 -16.24 5.20
N ALA A 101 14.68 -15.80 6.31
CA ALA A 101 14.29 -16.27 7.64
C ALA A 101 13.29 -15.34 8.34
N PHE A 102 12.29 -15.95 9.00
CA PHE A 102 11.42 -15.27 9.96
C PHE A 102 12.01 -15.40 11.37
N GLY A 103 11.90 -14.35 12.18
CA GLY A 103 12.25 -14.39 13.60
C GLY A 103 11.23 -15.18 14.44
N ASP A 104 11.53 -15.30 15.73
CA ASP A 104 10.73 -16.08 16.70
C ASP A 104 9.29 -15.57 16.89
N ASP A 105 9.02 -14.31 16.53
CA ASP A 105 7.70 -13.69 16.59
C ASP A 105 6.88 -13.84 15.28
N ASN A 106 7.32 -14.72 14.38
CA ASN A 106 6.77 -14.91 13.03
C ASN A 106 6.84 -13.67 12.15
N ARG A 107 7.80 -12.77 12.40
CA ARG A 107 7.99 -11.57 11.56
C ARG A 107 9.33 -11.59 10.84
N ALA A 108 9.32 -10.98 9.67
CA ALA A 108 10.48 -10.62 8.90
C ALA A 108 10.37 -9.16 8.47
N GLY A 109 11.52 -8.51 8.30
CA GLY A 109 11.63 -7.19 7.70
C GLY A 109 12.41 -7.27 6.40
N ILE A 110 12.20 -6.32 5.50
CA ILE A 110 13.08 -6.15 4.34
C ILE A 110 14.24 -5.27 4.78
N PRO A 111 15.51 -5.72 4.65
CA PRO A 111 16.66 -4.96 5.11
C PRO A 111 16.65 -3.51 4.61
N ARG A 112 16.94 -2.57 5.52
CA ARG A 112 16.97 -1.12 5.25
C ARG A 112 15.63 -0.49 4.86
N THR A 113 14.51 -1.14 5.17
CA THR A 113 13.16 -0.58 4.97
C THR A 113 12.33 -0.72 6.25
N LEU A 114 11.17 -0.05 6.28
CA LEU A 114 10.18 -0.18 7.35
C LEU A 114 9.11 -1.26 7.06
N HIS A 115 9.28 -2.04 5.99
CA HIS A 115 8.33 -3.07 5.61
C HIS A 115 8.31 -4.21 6.62
N ARG A 116 7.11 -4.77 6.84
CA ARG A 116 6.92 -5.90 7.75
C ARG A 116 6.17 -7.01 7.05
N ILE A 117 6.70 -8.21 7.16
CA ILE A 117 6.03 -9.43 6.72
C ILE A 117 5.74 -10.27 7.95
N SER A 118 4.47 -10.61 8.14
CA SER A 118 4.02 -11.51 9.19
C SER A 118 3.65 -12.86 8.57
N ALA A 119 4.16 -13.95 9.14
CA ALA A 119 3.77 -15.30 8.78
C ALA A 119 2.61 -15.79 9.66
N ILE A 120 1.62 -16.42 9.02
CA ILE A 120 0.56 -17.16 9.67
C ILE A 120 0.95 -18.64 9.59
N ARG A 121 1.01 -19.31 10.74
CA ARG A 121 1.40 -20.72 10.82
C ARG A 121 0.26 -21.60 11.29
N ASN A 122 0.20 -22.82 10.75
CA ASN A 122 -0.72 -23.84 11.26
C ASN A 122 -0.18 -24.48 12.56
N ARG A 123 -0.95 -25.41 13.13
CA ARG A 123 -0.58 -26.11 14.39
C ARG A 123 0.69 -26.97 14.28
N ARG A 124 1.12 -27.34 13.07
CA ARG A 124 2.37 -28.08 12.82
C ARG A 124 3.57 -27.14 12.65
N GLY A 125 3.34 -25.83 12.60
CA GLY A 125 4.36 -24.82 12.38
C GLY A 125 4.59 -24.47 10.91
N ASP A 126 3.86 -25.07 9.96
CA ASP A 126 3.98 -24.73 8.54
C ASP A 126 3.43 -23.33 8.28
N ILE A 127 4.11 -22.52 7.46
CA ILE A 127 3.59 -21.22 7.01
C ILE A 127 2.44 -21.49 6.03
N VAL A 128 1.24 -21.01 6.36
CA VAL A 128 0.02 -21.17 5.57
C VAL A 128 -0.59 -19.84 5.14
N GLY A 129 0.01 -18.72 5.56
CA GLY A 129 -0.36 -17.41 5.06
C GLY A 129 0.68 -16.35 5.36
N LEU A 130 0.60 -15.23 4.65
CA LEU A 130 1.50 -14.10 4.76
C LEU A 130 0.72 -12.79 4.71
N THR A 131 1.10 -11.84 5.56
CA THR A 131 0.67 -10.44 5.42
C THR A 131 1.90 -9.58 5.19
N CYS A 132 1.99 -8.96 4.02
CA CYS A 132 3.10 -8.09 3.64
C CYS A 132 2.64 -6.63 3.69
N ARG A 133 3.12 -5.87 4.68
CA ARG A 133 2.71 -4.48 4.93
C ARG A 133 3.73 -3.47 4.43
N ALA A 134 3.25 -2.47 3.72
CA ALA A 134 4.01 -1.29 3.33
C ALA A 134 4.39 -0.47 4.58
N GLY A 135 5.69 -0.36 4.86
CA GLY A 135 6.21 0.60 5.83
C GLY A 135 6.23 1.97 5.16
N ARG A 136 5.54 2.94 5.75
CA ARG A 136 5.59 4.32 5.28
C ARG A 136 6.71 5.04 6.01
N ALA A 137 7.74 5.48 5.29
CA ALA A 137 8.58 6.55 5.77
C ALA A 137 7.73 7.82 5.71
N VAL A 138 7.28 8.31 6.87
CA VAL A 138 6.73 9.66 6.96
C VAL A 138 7.92 10.57 6.65
N MET A 139 7.85 11.32 5.56
CA MET A 139 8.79 12.42 5.34
C MET A 139 8.58 13.35 6.54
N GLY A 140 9.54 13.35 7.47
CA GLY A 140 9.54 14.33 8.53
C GLY A 140 9.64 15.68 7.85
N THR A 141 8.58 16.48 7.92
CA THR A 141 8.71 17.93 7.83
C THR A 141 9.56 18.32 9.04
N VAL A 142 10.88 18.27 8.88
CA VAL A 142 11.78 18.96 9.80
C VAL A 142 11.67 20.41 9.36
N ASP A 143 10.89 21.16 10.13
CA ASP A 143 10.83 22.63 10.08
C ASP A 143 12.21 23.22 10.45
#